data_AF-A0A3B0SRW4-F1
#
_entry.id   AF-A0A3B0SRW4-F1
#
_cell.length_a   1.000
_cell.length_b   1.000
_cell.length_c   1.000
_cell.angle_alpha   90.00
_cell.angle_beta   90.00
_cell.angle_gamma   90.00
#
_symmetry.space_group_name_H-M   'P 1'
#
loop_
_entity.id
_entity.type
_entity.pdbx_description
1 polymer ?
#
loop_
_entity_poly.entity_id
_entity_poly.type
_entity_poly.pdbx_seq_one_letter_code
_entity_poly.pdbx_strand_id
1 'polypeptide(L)'
;MDRLPRTLAILTLGSNIERERYLPEAIRMLRRHEDIDVREVSQFFESASVGGPDDAPDYYNVALLVCSPLDPEALRHELRLVEENLGRVRTNDPNEPRTIDIDIAYFGDVVEKFDGWELPDPDAITEPHIAIPIAEIARDWIHPVDGRTMGAIAKSVRSSDLRKVRAIKLSEPHVTRAIEDFDSPQDVYAPRFEALVRQQLIELGEQPSREGLERTPLRVAKAFDFLTSGYTTSLEEVVNDAIFDAEGADEMVLVKDIEFYSLCEHHMLPFYGKAAVGYLPKGKIIGLSKVARIVDLFARRLQVQERLTNQIADAVGEVLDPLGVAVVIEGQHFCMMMRGVQKQDSSMITSAMRGTFRSDPRTRSEFLSFVSK
;
A
#
# COMPACT_ATOMS: atom_id res chain seq x y z
N MET A 1 1.85 -3.42 28.57
CA MET A 1 2.14 -2.04 28.17
C MET A 1 0.86 -1.52 27.57
N ASP A 2 0.10 -0.73 28.33
CA ASP A 2 -1.17 -0.18 27.84
C ASP A 2 -0.86 0.67 26.60
N ARG A 3 -1.47 0.29 25.46
CA ARG A 3 -1.38 1.11 24.25
C ARG A 3 -2.09 2.42 24.57
N LEU A 4 -1.38 3.54 24.42
CA LEU A 4 -1.96 4.88 24.50
C LEU A 4 -3.27 4.92 23.67
N PRO A 5 -4.31 5.64 24.15
CA PRO A 5 -5.56 5.77 23.41
C PRO A 5 -5.25 6.33 22.03
N ARG A 6 -5.70 5.63 20.98
CA ARG A 6 -5.48 6.06 19.61
C ARG A 6 -6.66 6.90 19.14
N THR A 7 -6.37 8.05 18.57
CA THR A 7 -7.36 9.00 18.03
C THR A 7 -7.41 8.88 16.51
N LEU A 8 -8.61 9.01 15.94
CA LEU A 8 -8.77 9.13 14.49
C LEU A 8 -8.44 10.55 14.05
N ALA A 9 -7.66 10.68 12.99
CA ALA A 9 -7.37 11.94 12.35
C ALA A 9 -7.59 11.80 10.84
N ILE A 10 -7.88 12.92 10.19
CA ILE A 10 -7.99 13.02 8.74
C ILE A 10 -6.86 13.92 8.27
N LEU A 11 -5.99 13.37 7.42
CA LEU A 11 -4.88 14.09 6.82
C LEU A 11 -5.22 14.46 5.38
N THR A 12 -4.69 15.59 4.91
CA THR A 12 -4.82 16.07 3.54
C THR A 12 -3.44 16.29 2.96
N LEU A 13 -3.20 15.74 1.76
CA LEU A 13 -1.91 15.80 1.10
C LEU A 13 -2.06 16.46 -0.26
N GLY A 14 -1.13 17.36 -0.58
CA GLY A 14 -1.09 18.08 -1.86
C GLY A 14 0.31 18.09 -2.46
N SER A 15 0.44 17.85 -3.77
CA SER A 15 1.74 17.91 -4.47
C SER A 15 1.56 18.45 -5.89
N ASN A 16 2.46 19.33 -6.33
CA ASN A 16 2.51 19.81 -7.71
C ASN A 16 3.89 19.72 -8.38
N ILE A 17 4.97 19.43 -7.64
CA ILE A 17 6.26 19.03 -8.21
C ILE A 17 6.30 17.50 -8.26
N GLU A 18 6.65 16.90 -9.41
CA GLU A 18 6.71 15.43 -9.63
C GLU A 18 5.60 14.67 -8.86
N ARG A 19 4.37 15.16 -8.94
CA ARG A 19 3.23 14.75 -8.10
C ARG A 19 2.87 13.26 -8.23
N GLU A 20 3.17 12.64 -9.36
CA GLU A 20 3.07 11.19 -9.59
C GLU A 20 4.06 10.39 -8.72
N ARG A 21 5.14 11.02 -8.23
CA ARG A 21 6.19 10.43 -7.41
C ARG A 21 6.01 10.75 -5.92
N TYR A 22 5.96 12.04 -5.56
CA TYR A 22 6.03 12.45 -4.15
C TYR A 22 4.78 12.10 -3.37
N LEU A 23 3.59 12.18 -3.99
CA LEU A 23 2.34 11.88 -3.29
C LEU A 23 2.23 10.39 -2.93
N PRO A 24 2.46 9.42 -3.85
CA PRO A 24 2.52 8.00 -3.47
C PRO A 24 3.62 7.67 -2.46
N GLU A 25 4.78 8.32 -2.55
CA GLU A 25 5.86 8.10 -1.59
C GLU A 25 5.50 8.62 -0.19
N ALA A 26 4.86 9.78 -0.08
CA ALA A 26 4.36 10.29 1.20
C ALA A 26 3.40 9.30 1.86
N ILE A 27 2.43 8.75 1.10
CA ILE A 27 1.51 7.72 1.59
C ILE A 27 2.29 6.46 2.04
N ARG A 28 3.30 6.03 1.28
CA ARG A 28 4.14 4.88 1.61
C ARG A 28 4.93 5.12 2.90
N MET A 29 5.49 6.31 3.09
CA MET A 29 6.20 6.69 4.31
C MET A 29 5.26 6.71 5.53
N LEU A 30 4.07 7.30 5.39
CA LEU A 30 3.05 7.32 6.45
C LEU A 30 2.58 5.91 6.82
N ARG A 31 2.35 5.03 5.83
CA ARG A 31 2.01 3.61 6.06
C ARG A 31 3.09 2.81 6.78
N ARG A 32 4.35 3.25 6.70
CA ARG A 32 5.51 2.62 7.36
C ARG A 32 5.82 3.23 8.73
N HIS A 33 5.13 4.29 9.12
CA HIS A 33 5.37 4.99 10.38
C HIS A 33 4.83 4.15 11.56
N GLU A 34 5.57 4.12 12.67
CA GLU A 34 5.21 3.25 13.81
C GLU A 34 3.96 3.73 14.56
N ASP A 35 3.77 5.04 14.62
CA ASP A 35 2.65 5.69 15.32
C ASP A 35 1.54 6.21 14.39
N ILE A 36 1.58 5.94 13.08
CA ILE A 36 0.52 6.37 12.15
C ILE A 36 -0.02 5.13 11.42
N ASP A 37 -1.26 4.75 11.75
CA ASP A 37 -1.96 3.62 11.14
C ASP A 37 -2.94 4.16 10.08
N VAL A 38 -2.52 4.14 8.81
CA VAL A 38 -3.33 4.58 7.67
C VAL A 38 -4.45 3.56 7.40
N ARG A 39 -5.69 3.96 7.65
CA ARG A 39 -6.90 3.13 7.49
C ARG A 39 -7.45 3.15 6.08
N GLU A 40 -7.60 4.34 5.53
CA GLU A 40 -8.23 4.57 4.24
C GLU A 40 -7.45 5.65 3.49
N VAL A 41 -7.48 5.57 2.16
CA VAL A 41 -6.89 6.56 1.25
C VAL A 41 -7.95 6.89 0.21
N SER A 42 -8.24 8.18 0.01
CA SER A 42 -9.18 8.58 -1.03
C SER A 42 -8.60 8.29 -2.42
N GLN A 43 -9.40 8.47 -3.46
CA GLN A 43 -8.86 8.61 -4.80
C GLN A 43 -7.99 9.88 -4.89
N PHE A 44 -7.20 9.96 -5.95
CA PHE A 44 -6.41 11.14 -6.27
C PHE A 44 -7.29 12.13 -7.04
N PHE A 45 -7.16 13.41 -6.69
CA PHE A 45 -7.90 14.48 -7.32
C PHE A 45 -6.94 15.53 -7.86
N GLU A 46 -7.13 15.92 -9.11
CA GLU A 46 -6.40 16.99 -9.76
C GLU A 46 -7.15 18.32 -9.61
N SER A 47 -6.44 19.36 -9.19
CA SER A 47 -6.95 20.74 -9.14
C SER A 47 -5.96 21.71 -9.74
N ALA A 48 -6.45 22.81 -10.32
CA ALA A 48 -5.59 23.86 -10.84
C ALA A 48 -4.72 24.48 -9.74
N SER A 49 -3.48 24.86 -10.09
CA SER A 49 -2.67 25.72 -9.21
C SER A 49 -3.32 27.10 -9.10
N VAL A 50 -3.37 27.66 -7.88
CA VAL A 50 -3.97 28.98 -7.62
C VAL A 50 -2.89 29.88 -7.02
N GLY A 51 -2.70 31.07 -7.62
CA GLY A 51 -1.82 32.12 -7.09
C GLY A 51 -0.32 31.91 -7.32
N GLY A 52 0.09 30.79 -7.94
CA GLY A 52 1.47 30.55 -8.38
C GLY A 52 1.79 31.13 -9.76
N PRO A 53 3.01 30.88 -10.29
CA PRO A 53 3.37 31.22 -11.67
C PRO A 53 2.36 30.69 -12.70
N ASP A 54 2.20 31.39 -13.84
CA ASP A 54 1.24 31.03 -14.89
C ASP A 54 1.45 29.62 -15.48
N ASP A 55 2.64 29.03 -15.29
CA ASP A 55 3.03 27.69 -15.74
C ASP A 55 3.17 26.68 -14.59
N ALA A 56 2.73 27.02 -13.38
CA ALA A 56 2.77 26.12 -12.24
C ALA A 56 1.95 24.86 -12.52
N PRO A 57 2.51 23.64 -12.29
CA PRO A 57 1.75 22.42 -12.52
C PRO A 57 0.53 22.35 -11.60
N ASP A 58 -0.52 21.70 -12.09
CA ASP A 58 -1.71 21.38 -11.31
C ASP A 58 -1.35 20.52 -10.08
N TYR A 59 -2.15 20.60 -9.03
CA TYR A 59 -1.96 19.78 -7.83
C TYR A 59 -2.63 18.41 -7.98
N TYR A 60 -1.98 17.37 -7.45
CA TYR A 60 -2.68 16.19 -6.98
C TYR A 60 -2.95 16.28 -5.49
N ASN A 61 -4.18 15.90 -5.12
CA ASN A 61 -4.70 15.97 -3.77
C ASN A 61 -5.25 14.62 -3.35
N VAL A 62 -5.06 14.26 -2.08
CA VAL A 62 -5.61 13.03 -1.48
C VAL A 62 -5.93 13.28 -0.01
N ALA A 63 -6.90 12.55 0.53
CA ALA A 63 -7.15 12.49 1.96
C ALA A 63 -6.83 11.10 2.50
N LEU A 64 -6.33 11.04 3.75
CA LEU A 64 -6.11 9.80 4.48
C LEU A 64 -6.87 9.80 5.79
N LEU A 65 -7.54 8.68 6.10
CA LEU A 65 -8.05 8.42 7.44
C LEU A 65 -6.95 7.69 8.18
N VAL A 66 -6.46 8.26 9.28
CA VAL A 66 -5.38 7.67 10.07
C VAL A 66 -5.79 7.49 11.52
N CYS A 67 -5.13 6.56 12.19
CA CYS A 67 -5.30 6.30 13.62
C CYS A 67 -3.92 6.41 14.29
N SER A 68 -3.78 7.28 15.28
CA SER A 68 -2.48 7.58 15.91
C SER A 68 -2.59 7.73 17.43
N PRO A 69 -1.60 7.27 18.22
CA PRO A 69 -1.50 7.56 19.65
C PRO A 69 -0.90 8.95 19.94
N LEU A 70 -0.40 9.65 18.93
CA LEU A 70 0.22 10.98 19.05
C LEU A 70 -0.85 12.05 19.29
N ASP A 71 -0.52 13.10 20.02
CA ASP A 71 -1.33 14.32 20.08
C ASP A 71 -1.19 15.17 18.78
N PRO A 72 -2.00 16.21 18.57
CA PRO A 72 -1.95 17.00 17.34
C PRO A 72 -0.58 17.63 17.01
N GLU A 73 0.16 18.10 18.01
CA GLU A 73 1.47 18.73 17.80
C GLU A 73 2.55 17.69 17.44
N ALA A 74 2.56 16.56 18.15
CA ALA A 74 3.46 15.45 17.86
C ALA A 74 3.16 14.83 16.49
N LEU A 75 1.88 14.64 16.13
CA LEU A 75 1.51 14.18 14.80
C LEU A 75 2.00 15.15 13.74
N ARG A 76 1.74 16.46 13.89
CA ARG A 76 2.21 17.49 12.95
C ARG A 76 3.73 17.50 12.82
N HIS A 77 4.47 17.25 13.90
CA HIS A 77 5.93 17.11 13.85
C HIS A 77 6.36 15.95 12.94
N GLU A 78 5.79 14.77 13.10
CA GLU A 78 6.11 13.61 12.26
C GLU A 78 5.72 13.83 10.79
N LEU A 79 4.58 14.48 10.52
CA LEU A 79 4.20 14.83 9.15
C LEU A 79 5.22 15.78 8.50
N ARG A 80 5.73 16.76 9.25
CA ARG A 80 6.81 17.66 8.76
C ARG A 80 8.11 16.91 8.47
N LEU A 81 8.46 15.90 9.26
CA LEU A 81 9.62 15.06 8.95
C LEU A 81 9.42 14.28 7.64
N VAL A 82 8.21 13.84 7.34
CA VAL A 82 7.90 13.23 6.03
C VAL A 82 8.08 14.23 4.90
N GLU A 83 7.57 15.46 5.07
CA GLU A 83 7.75 16.53 4.10
C GLU A 83 9.23 16.87 3.84
N GLU A 84 10.02 17.03 4.89
CA GLU A 84 11.46 17.33 4.82
C GLU A 84 12.23 16.21 4.12
N ASN A 85 11.92 14.95 4.43
CA ASN A 85 12.53 13.79 3.76
C ASN A 85 12.18 13.72 2.27
N LEU A 86 11.03 14.28 1.87
CA LEU A 86 10.59 14.39 0.48
C LEU A 86 11.01 15.72 -0.16
N GLY A 87 11.92 16.46 0.47
CA GLY A 87 12.54 17.65 -0.11
C GLY A 87 11.65 18.90 -0.09
N ARG A 88 10.62 18.96 0.76
CA ARG A 88 9.83 20.19 0.92
C ARG A 88 10.72 21.30 1.47
N VAL A 89 10.81 22.40 0.73
CA VAL A 89 11.47 23.63 1.16
C VAL A 89 10.39 24.63 1.57
N ARG A 90 10.39 25.07 2.83
CA ARG A 90 9.43 26.06 3.33
C ARG A 90 9.95 27.46 3.01
N THR A 91 9.22 28.20 2.18
CA THR A 91 9.50 29.60 1.85
C THR A 91 8.41 30.51 2.43
N ASN A 92 8.59 31.84 2.28
CA ASN A 92 7.60 32.82 2.72
C ASN A 92 6.43 32.97 1.73
N ASP A 93 6.48 32.30 0.58
CA ASP A 93 5.43 32.35 -0.44
C ASP A 93 4.54 31.10 -0.34
N PRO A 94 3.27 31.25 0.06
CA PRO A 94 2.35 30.11 0.18
C PRO A 94 1.99 29.46 -1.16
N ASN A 95 2.27 30.12 -2.29
CA ASN A 95 1.91 29.67 -3.64
C ASN A 95 3.08 29.02 -4.39
N GLU A 96 4.24 28.87 -3.75
CA GLU A 96 5.39 28.24 -4.39
C GLU A 96 5.13 26.75 -4.65
N PRO A 97 5.56 26.21 -5.81
CA PRO A 97 5.51 24.78 -6.07
C PRO A 97 6.24 23.98 -4.98
N ARG A 98 5.66 22.85 -4.60
CA ARG A 98 6.12 22.00 -3.49
C ARG A 98 6.06 20.53 -3.86
N THR A 99 7.04 19.79 -3.34
CA THR A 99 7.11 18.33 -3.52
C THR A 99 5.97 17.64 -2.81
N ILE A 100 5.65 18.03 -1.58
CA ILE A 100 4.49 17.54 -0.83
C ILE A 100 4.08 18.56 0.25
N ASP A 101 2.79 18.69 0.51
CA ASP A 101 2.18 19.28 1.71
C ASP A 101 1.41 18.20 2.45
N ILE A 102 1.48 18.21 3.78
CA ILE A 102 0.73 17.29 4.62
C ILE A 102 0.14 18.04 5.81
N ASP A 103 -1.18 18.22 5.78
CA ASP A 103 -1.93 18.92 6.82
C ASP A 103 -2.87 17.97 7.58
N ILE A 104 -3.19 18.35 8.82
CA ILE A 104 -4.18 17.66 9.66
C ILE A 104 -5.49 18.43 9.50
N ALA A 105 -6.44 17.86 8.76
CA ALA A 105 -7.75 18.47 8.58
C ALA A 105 -8.65 18.30 9.81
N TYR A 106 -8.61 17.12 10.44
CA TYR A 106 -9.38 16.80 11.64
C TYR A 106 -8.56 15.91 12.57
N PHE A 107 -8.77 16.05 13.88
CA PHE A 107 -8.20 15.18 14.91
C PHE A 107 -9.25 14.91 16.00
N GLY A 108 -9.95 13.78 15.90
CA GLY A 108 -11.13 13.50 16.72
C GLY A 108 -12.13 14.67 16.71
N ASP A 109 -12.60 15.05 17.90
CA ASP A 109 -13.49 16.20 18.10
C ASP A 109 -12.72 17.47 18.55
N VAL A 110 -11.40 17.52 18.36
CA VAL A 110 -10.58 18.67 18.80
C VAL A 110 -10.96 19.92 18.02
N VAL A 111 -11.24 20.98 18.77
CA VAL A 111 -11.45 22.35 18.26
C VAL A 111 -10.49 23.27 19.00
N GLU A 112 -9.36 23.57 18.37
CA GLU A 112 -8.25 24.28 19.01
C GLU A 112 -7.44 25.09 18.00
N LYS A 113 -6.90 26.23 18.44
CA LYS A 113 -5.96 27.04 17.66
C LYS A 113 -4.55 26.84 18.22
N PHE A 114 -3.62 26.50 17.33
CA PHE A 114 -2.22 26.30 17.63
C PHE A 114 -1.39 27.45 17.05
N ASP A 115 -0.07 27.43 17.27
CA ASP A 115 0.83 28.42 16.68
C ASP A 115 0.94 28.22 15.15
N GLY A 116 0.25 29.09 14.40
CA GLY A 116 0.26 29.10 12.93
C GLY A 116 -0.63 28.07 12.25
N TRP A 117 -1.59 27.45 12.94
CA TRP A 117 -2.61 26.57 12.36
C TRP A 117 -3.77 26.32 13.34
N GLU A 118 -4.88 25.76 12.88
CA GLU A 118 -6.03 25.42 13.73
C GLU A 118 -6.68 24.10 13.33
N LEU A 119 -7.41 23.52 14.29
CA LEU A 119 -8.24 22.34 14.10
C LEU A 119 -9.71 22.66 14.42
N PRO A 120 -10.66 22.19 13.59
CA PRO A 120 -10.43 21.64 12.25
C PRO A 120 -9.79 22.66 11.29
N ASP A 121 -9.15 22.15 10.24
CA ASP A 121 -8.63 23.00 9.17
C ASP A 121 -9.79 23.81 8.54
N PRO A 122 -9.71 25.16 8.51
CA PRO A 122 -10.75 26.01 7.93
C PRO A 122 -11.05 25.67 6.47
N ASP A 123 -10.03 25.24 5.72
CA ASP A 123 -10.15 24.94 4.31
C ASP A 123 -10.94 23.64 4.07
N ALA A 124 -11.10 22.81 5.10
CA ALA A 124 -11.85 21.55 5.00
C ALA A 124 -13.34 21.71 4.71
N ILE A 125 -13.90 22.92 4.84
CA ILE A 125 -15.30 23.22 4.50
C ILE A 125 -15.50 24.20 3.34
N THR A 126 -14.44 24.88 2.91
CA THR A 126 -14.48 25.87 1.83
C THR A 126 -13.86 25.33 0.55
N GLU A 127 -12.79 24.54 0.67
CA GLU A 127 -11.98 24.13 -0.47
C GLU A 127 -12.44 22.80 -1.06
N PRO A 128 -12.88 22.77 -2.34
CA PRO A 128 -13.38 21.55 -2.99
C PRO A 128 -12.33 20.44 -3.03
N HIS A 129 -11.06 20.81 -3.27
CA HIS A 129 -9.93 19.89 -3.39
C HIS A 129 -9.50 19.28 -2.04
N ILE A 130 -10.07 19.75 -0.93
CA ILE A 130 -9.89 19.17 0.42
C ILE A 130 -11.17 18.43 0.84
N ALA A 131 -12.33 19.08 0.80
CA ALA A 131 -13.57 18.52 1.33
C ALA A 131 -14.06 17.28 0.57
N ILE A 132 -13.88 17.24 -0.76
CA ILE A 132 -14.36 16.13 -1.60
C ILE A 132 -13.53 14.84 -1.35
N PRO A 133 -12.18 14.88 -1.35
CA PRO A 133 -11.37 13.73 -0.94
C PRO A 133 -11.74 13.21 0.46
N ILE A 134 -11.91 14.11 1.43
CA ILE A 134 -12.30 13.72 2.81
C ILE A 134 -13.65 12.99 2.82
N ALA A 135 -14.64 13.49 2.10
CA ALA A 135 -15.97 12.87 2.04
C ALA A 135 -15.98 11.48 1.35
N GLU A 136 -14.95 11.12 0.59
CA GLU A 136 -14.81 9.79 -0.01
C GLU A 136 -14.45 8.73 1.03
N ILE A 137 -13.58 9.07 1.99
CA ILE A 137 -13.10 8.16 3.04
C ILE A 137 -13.85 8.30 4.37
N ALA A 138 -14.48 9.44 4.62
CA ALA A 138 -15.08 9.80 5.90
C ALA A 138 -16.43 10.53 5.70
N ARG A 139 -17.29 9.99 4.83
CA ARG A 139 -18.58 10.60 4.44
C ARG A 139 -19.45 11.05 5.62
N ASP A 140 -19.50 10.24 6.67
CA ASP A 140 -20.38 10.45 7.83
C ASP A 140 -19.67 11.17 8.98
N TRP A 141 -18.40 11.57 8.80
CA TRP A 141 -17.69 12.41 9.76
C TRP A 141 -18.41 13.74 9.92
N ILE A 142 -18.72 14.12 11.16
CA ILE A 142 -19.43 15.34 11.49
C ILE A 142 -18.40 16.42 11.78
N HIS A 143 -18.48 17.55 11.09
CA HIS A 143 -17.64 18.69 11.39
C HIS A 143 -17.97 19.21 12.81
N PRO A 144 -17.01 19.31 13.75
CA PRO A 144 -17.31 19.60 15.16
C PRO A 144 -17.86 21.02 15.39
N VAL A 145 -17.52 21.99 14.53
CA VAL A 145 -18.07 23.35 14.58
C VAL A 145 -19.33 23.54 13.71
N ASP A 146 -19.28 23.19 12.42
CA ASP A 146 -20.37 23.41 11.46
C ASP A 146 -21.56 22.43 11.63
N GLY A 147 -21.32 21.23 12.16
CA GLY A 147 -22.35 20.23 12.46
C GLY A 147 -22.87 19.45 11.25
N ARG A 148 -22.51 19.82 10.01
CA ARG A 148 -22.81 19.00 8.82
C ARG A 148 -21.84 17.82 8.73
N THR A 149 -22.28 16.77 8.02
CA THR A 149 -21.37 15.68 7.63
C THR A 149 -20.47 16.10 6.48
N MET A 150 -19.30 15.49 6.35
CA MET A 150 -18.42 15.72 5.21
C MET A 150 -19.10 15.42 3.87
N GLY A 151 -19.99 14.43 3.82
CA GLY A 151 -20.83 14.15 2.65
C GLY A 151 -21.80 15.29 2.29
N ALA A 152 -22.28 16.07 3.26
CA ALA A 152 -23.10 17.26 3.02
C ALA A 152 -22.25 18.48 2.64
N ILE A 153 -21.09 18.65 3.29
CA ILE A 153 -20.13 19.72 2.98
C ILE A 153 -19.63 19.58 1.53
N ALA A 154 -19.18 18.39 1.13
CA ALA A 154 -18.71 18.11 -0.24
C ALA A 154 -19.78 18.39 -1.31
N LYS A 155 -21.07 18.23 -1.00
CA LYS A 155 -22.16 18.61 -1.92
C LYS A 155 -22.32 20.12 -2.07
N SER A 156 -21.90 20.91 -1.09
CA SER A 156 -22.01 22.37 -1.08
C SER A 156 -20.85 23.09 -1.76
N VAL A 157 -19.64 22.51 -1.74
CA VAL A 157 -18.42 23.09 -2.32
C VAL A 157 -18.12 22.60 -3.74
N ARG A 158 -19.16 22.35 -4.57
CA ARG A 158 -18.95 21.77 -5.91
C ARG A 158 -17.99 22.64 -6.75
N SER A 159 -17.01 22.01 -7.37
CA SER A 159 -16.13 22.62 -8.37
C SER A 159 -16.20 21.84 -9.69
N SER A 160 -16.24 22.56 -10.81
CA SER A 160 -16.10 22.00 -12.16
C SER A 160 -14.66 21.61 -12.49
N ASP A 161 -13.71 22.12 -11.72
CA ASP A 161 -12.28 22.08 -12.06
C ASP A 161 -11.55 20.96 -11.31
N LEU A 162 -12.20 20.35 -10.30
CA LEU A 162 -11.67 19.18 -9.60
C LEU A 162 -11.94 17.91 -10.41
N ARG A 163 -10.88 17.25 -10.86
CA ARG A 163 -10.98 16.04 -11.67
C ARG A 163 -10.50 14.83 -10.89
N LYS A 164 -11.27 13.75 -10.90
CA LYS A 164 -10.80 12.45 -10.40
C LYS A 164 -9.70 11.94 -11.31
N VAL A 165 -8.54 11.68 -10.75
CA VAL A 165 -7.41 11.05 -11.46
C VAL A 165 -7.61 9.54 -11.38
N ARG A 166 -7.41 8.84 -12.51
CA ARG A 166 -7.40 7.36 -12.50
C ARG A 166 -6.36 6.91 -11.48
N ALA A 167 -6.72 5.92 -10.67
CA ALA A 167 -5.91 5.34 -9.59
C ALA A 167 -4.42 5.47 -9.89
N ILE A 168 -3.76 6.44 -9.23
CA ILE A 168 -2.31 6.46 -9.22
C ILE A 168 -1.95 5.18 -8.49
N LYS A 169 -1.31 4.25 -9.21
CA LYS A 169 -0.98 2.95 -8.67
C LYS A 169 -0.01 3.17 -7.52
N LEU A 170 -0.52 3.13 -6.30
CA LEU A 170 0.31 3.02 -5.09
C LEU A 170 1.15 1.73 -5.13
N SER A 171 0.71 0.79 -5.98
CA SER A 171 1.34 -0.46 -6.36
C SER A 171 2.34 -0.39 -7.50
N GLU A 172 2.50 0.70 -8.25
CA GLU A 172 3.64 0.79 -9.17
C GLU A 172 4.89 0.86 -8.30
N PRO A 173 5.71 -0.21 -8.25
CA PRO A 173 7.07 -0.04 -7.77
C PRO A 173 7.68 1.02 -8.69
N HIS A 174 8.70 1.74 -8.23
CA HIS A 174 9.55 2.53 -9.12
C HIS A 174 10.31 1.65 -10.17
N VAL A 175 9.75 0.51 -10.60
CA VAL A 175 10.44 -0.54 -11.36
C VAL A 175 9.55 -1.29 -12.36
N THR A 176 8.42 -0.73 -12.84
CA THR A 176 7.70 -1.35 -13.99
C THR A 176 7.51 -0.47 -15.21
N ARG A 177 7.91 0.81 -15.18
CA ARG A 177 8.42 1.44 -16.39
C ARG A 177 9.92 1.32 -16.34
N ALA A 178 10.51 0.86 -17.44
CA ALA A 178 11.95 0.83 -17.65
C ALA A 178 12.54 2.19 -17.21
N ILE A 179 13.15 2.23 -16.02
CA ILE A 179 14.03 3.33 -15.65
C ILE A 179 15.36 2.92 -16.23
N GLU A 180 15.77 3.64 -17.27
CA GLU A 180 17.03 3.46 -17.98
C GLU A 180 18.26 3.73 -17.11
N ASP A 181 18.11 4.13 -15.85
CA ASP A 181 19.22 4.34 -14.92
C ASP A 181 18.95 3.73 -13.54
N PHE A 182 19.40 2.48 -13.36
CA PHE A 182 19.51 1.85 -12.04
C PHE A 182 20.63 2.48 -11.18
N ASP A 183 21.53 3.23 -11.82
CA ASP A 183 22.84 3.60 -11.30
C ASP A 183 23.23 5.07 -11.58
N SER A 184 22.27 6.00 -11.57
CA SER A 184 22.65 7.41 -11.45
C SER A 184 23.46 7.59 -10.15
N PRO A 185 24.70 8.12 -10.21
CA PRO A 185 25.59 8.23 -9.04
C PRO A 185 25.01 9.05 -7.89
N GLN A 186 23.99 9.87 -8.18
CA GLN A 186 23.36 10.81 -7.25
C GLN A 186 22.04 10.28 -6.67
N ASP A 187 21.58 9.09 -7.09
CA ASP A 187 20.30 8.57 -6.64
C ASP A 187 20.29 8.27 -5.14
N VAL A 188 19.29 8.82 -4.47
CA VAL A 188 18.86 8.48 -3.11
C VAL A 188 17.40 8.05 -3.19
N TYR A 189 17.08 6.88 -2.65
CA TYR A 189 15.73 6.29 -2.71
C TYR A 189 15.02 6.33 -1.36
N ALA A 190 15.68 5.91 -0.29
CA ALA A 190 15.12 5.90 1.06
C ALA A 190 16.21 6.25 2.09
N PRO A 191 16.51 7.55 2.31
CA PRO A 191 17.70 8.01 3.03
C PRO A 191 17.90 7.33 4.39
N ARG A 192 16.83 7.22 5.18
CA ARG A 192 16.87 6.57 6.50
C ARG A 192 17.18 5.08 6.39
N PHE A 193 16.54 4.36 5.47
CA PHE A 193 16.76 2.92 5.33
C PHE A 193 18.13 2.61 4.74
N GLU A 194 18.61 3.41 3.79
CA GLU A 194 19.98 3.33 3.27
C GLU A 194 21.01 3.54 4.38
N ALA A 195 20.80 4.53 5.27
CA ALA A 195 21.67 4.71 6.43
C ALA A 195 21.67 3.49 7.35
N LEU A 196 20.51 2.86 7.60
CA LEU A 196 20.41 1.63 8.39
C LEU A 196 21.13 0.45 7.74
N VAL A 197 21.00 0.26 6.42
CA VAL A 197 21.73 -0.79 5.68
C VAL A 197 23.23 -0.52 5.72
N ARG A 198 23.66 0.75 5.60
CA ARG A 198 25.07 1.11 5.73
C ARG A 198 25.61 0.75 7.12
N GLN A 199 24.86 1.02 8.18
CA GLN A 199 25.22 0.61 9.54
C GLN A 199 25.24 -0.91 9.69
N GLN A 200 24.28 -1.62 9.11
CA GLN A 200 24.27 -3.09 9.10
C GLN A 200 25.55 -3.65 8.47
N LEU A 201 26.04 -3.08 7.36
CA LEU A 201 27.30 -3.50 6.75
C LEU A 201 28.49 -3.32 7.72
N ILE A 202 28.54 -2.21 8.46
CA ILE A 202 29.59 -1.95 9.47
C ILE A 202 29.51 -3.01 10.59
N GLU A 203 28.32 -3.28 11.11
CA GLU A 203 28.09 -4.29 12.15
C GLU A 203 28.42 -5.72 11.69
N LEU A 204 28.32 -5.99 10.38
CA LEU A 204 28.76 -7.26 9.77
C LEU A 204 30.29 -7.34 9.57
N GLY A 205 31.03 -6.28 9.89
CA GLY A 205 32.49 -6.20 9.73
C GLY A 205 32.95 -5.84 8.31
N GLU A 206 32.05 -5.34 7.46
CA GLU A 206 32.35 -4.91 6.10
C GLU A 206 32.80 -3.45 6.02
N GLN A 207 33.43 -3.08 4.91
CA GLN A 207 33.80 -1.69 4.60
C GLN A 207 32.79 -1.09 3.60
N PRO A 208 31.83 -0.25 4.03
CA PRO A 208 30.79 0.25 3.12
C PRO A 208 31.29 1.16 1.99
N SER A 209 32.54 1.60 2.05
CA SER A 209 33.19 2.42 1.02
C SER A 209 33.86 1.61 -0.08
N ARG A 210 33.90 0.27 0.01
CA ARG A 210 34.46 -0.54 -1.09
C ARG A 210 33.53 -0.48 -2.30
N GLU A 211 34.12 -0.52 -3.49
CA GLU A 211 33.41 -0.39 -4.79
C GLU A 211 32.11 -1.21 -4.85
N GLY A 212 32.15 -2.48 -4.43
CA GLY A 212 30.98 -3.36 -4.44
C GLY A 212 29.87 -3.02 -3.43
N LEU A 213 30.15 -2.26 -2.36
CA LEU A 213 29.20 -1.95 -1.29
C LEU A 213 28.75 -0.49 -1.23
N GLU A 214 29.46 0.42 -1.91
CA GLU A 214 29.17 1.85 -1.88
C GLU A 214 27.68 2.15 -2.13
N ARG A 215 27.12 1.44 -3.13
CA ARG A 215 25.73 1.54 -3.60
C ARG A 215 24.82 0.42 -3.09
N THR A 216 25.33 -0.49 -2.25
CA THR A 216 24.51 -1.58 -1.67
C THR A 216 23.34 -1.06 -0.83
N PRO A 217 23.50 -0.02 0.02
CA PRO A 217 22.37 0.57 0.73
C PRO A 217 21.17 0.91 -0.15
N LEU A 218 21.41 1.62 -1.26
CA LEU A 218 20.39 1.98 -2.23
C LEU A 218 19.74 0.74 -2.86
N ARG A 219 20.55 -0.20 -3.34
CA ARG A 219 20.06 -1.43 -3.99
C ARG A 219 19.22 -2.27 -3.03
N VAL A 220 19.63 -2.38 -1.76
CA VAL A 220 18.86 -3.06 -0.71
C VAL A 220 17.55 -2.32 -0.46
N ALA A 221 17.56 -0.99 -0.39
CA ALA A 221 16.34 -0.20 -0.22
C ALA A 221 15.32 -0.43 -1.34
N LYS A 222 15.76 -0.33 -2.61
CA LYS A 222 14.92 -0.62 -3.78
C LYS A 222 14.42 -2.07 -3.78
N ALA A 223 15.28 -3.03 -3.43
CA ALA A 223 14.91 -4.44 -3.38
C ALA A 223 13.85 -4.73 -2.29
N PHE A 224 14.03 -4.22 -1.08
CA PHE A 224 13.05 -4.42 -0.01
C PHE A 224 11.73 -3.71 -0.28
N ASP A 225 11.74 -2.55 -0.94
CA ASP A 225 10.49 -1.92 -1.39
C ASP A 225 9.72 -2.84 -2.35
N PHE A 226 10.38 -3.41 -3.35
CA PHE A 226 9.76 -4.36 -4.27
C PHE A 226 9.25 -5.62 -3.54
N LEU A 227 10.09 -6.23 -2.70
CA LEU A 227 9.77 -7.46 -1.96
C LEU A 227 8.67 -7.26 -0.90
N THR A 228 8.36 -6.00 -0.54
CA THR A 228 7.31 -5.64 0.42
C THR A 228 6.19 -4.79 -0.19
N SER A 229 6.17 -4.64 -1.52
CA SER A 229 5.18 -3.85 -2.27
C SER A 229 3.74 -4.34 -2.12
N GLY A 230 3.56 -5.57 -1.65
CA GLY A 230 2.26 -6.15 -1.33
C GLY A 230 1.53 -5.44 -0.20
N TYR A 231 2.21 -4.69 0.67
CA TYR A 231 1.57 -3.88 1.72
C TYR A 231 0.92 -2.60 1.17
N THR A 232 1.46 -2.04 0.08
CA THR A 232 0.96 -0.79 -0.49
C THR A 232 0.01 -0.99 -1.65
N THR A 233 -0.06 -2.21 -2.19
CA THR A 233 -0.97 -2.62 -3.26
C THR A 233 -2.32 -3.04 -2.67
N SER A 234 -3.43 -2.55 -3.23
CA SER A 234 -4.78 -2.99 -2.84
C SER A 234 -5.28 -4.13 -3.73
N LEU A 235 -6.29 -4.86 -3.27
CA LEU A 235 -6.89 -5.96 -4.02
C LEU A 235 -7.65 -5.43 -5.25
N GLU A 236 -8.30 -4.28 -5.11
CA GLU A 236 -9.02 -3.57 -6.16
C GLU A 236 -8.08 -3.18 -7.30
N GLU A 237 -6.89 -2.66 -6.99
CA GLU A 237 -5.85 -2.32 -7.98
C GLU A 237 -5.35 -3.57 -8.73
N VAL A 238 -5.22 -4.70 -8.03
CA VAL A 238 -4.82 -5.97 -8.65
C VAL A 238 -5.87 -6.45 -9.64
N VAL A 239 -7.13 -6.51 -9.21
CA VAL A 239 -8.25 -7.01 -10.01
C VAL A 239 -8.51 -6.09 -11.21
N ASN A 240 -8.59 -4.78 -10.99
CA ASN A 240 -8.76 -3.75 -12.03
C ASN A 240 -9.86 -4.12 -13.04
N ASP A 241 -11.07 -4.33 -12.52
CA ASP A 241 -12.30 -4.66 -13.27
C ASP A 241 -12.22 -5.91 -14.18
N ALA A 242 -11.22 -6.78 -14.00
CA ALA A 242 -11.07 -8.00 -14.77
C ALA A 242 -11.90 -9.17 -14.22
N ILE A 243 -13.14 -8.87 -13.83
CA ILE A 243 -14.18 -9.83 -13.46
C ILE A 243 -15.17 -9.87 -14.62
N PHE A 244 -15.48 -11.07 -15.09
CA PHE A 244 -16.36 -11.28 -16.24
C PHE A 244 -17.50 -12.22 -15.84
N ASP A 245 -18.61 -12.12 -16.54
CA ASP A 245 -19.69 -13.11 -16.39
C ASP A 245 -19.19 -14.48 -16.84
N ALA A 246 -19.47 -15.49 -16.03
CA ALA A 246 -19.22 -16.88 -16.38
C ALA A 246 -20.29 -17.28 -17.40
N GLU A 247 -19.98 -17.25 -18.71
CA GLU A 247 -20.90 -17.64 -19.80
C GLU A 247 -21.28 -19.14 -19.77
N GLY A 248 -21.97 -19.58 -18.70
CA GLY A 248 -22.27 -21.00 -18.41
C GLY A 248 -21.10 -21.81 -17.86
N ALA A 249 -20.00 -21.16 -17.47
CA ALA A 249 -18.83 -21.81 -16.87
C ALA A 249 -19.08 -22.09 -15.38
N ASP A 250 -19.65 -23.26 -15.07
CA ASP A 250 -19.95 -23.71 -13.69
C ASP A 250 -18.95 -24.76 -13.16
N GLU A 251 -17.98 -25.15 -13.99
CA GLU A 251 -16.94 -26.14 -13.69
C GLU A 251 -15.74 -25.53 -12.96
N MET A 252 -14.89 -26.38 -12.38
CA MET A 252 -13.69 -25.94 -11.67
C MET A 252 -12.72 -25.20 -12.58
N VAL A 253 -12.33 -23.99 -12.17
CA VAL A 253 -11.21 -23.25 -12.78
C VAL A 253 -9.99 -23.42 -11.88
N LEU A 254 -8.88 -23.89 -12.45
CA LEU A 254 -7.61 -24.10 -11.75
C LEU A 254 -6.48 -23.35 -12.45
N VAL A 255 -5.76 -22.54 -11.69
CA VAL A 255 -4.49 -21.93 -12.08
C VAL A 255 -3.42 -22.55 -11.20
N LYS A 256 -2.55 -23.37 -11.78
CA LYS A 256 -1.46 -24.06 -11.05
C LYS A 256 -0.10 -23.65 -11.57
N ASP A 257 0.94 -24.06 -10.85
CA ASP A 257 2.33 -23.75 -11.15
C ASP A 257 2.64 -22.23 -11.13
N ILE A 258 1.92 -21.46 -10.29
CA ILE A 258 2.19 -20.04 -10.10
C ILE A 258 3.44 -19.89 -9.24
N GLU A 259 4.57 -19.47 -9.80
CA GLU A 259 5.76 -19.18 -9.00
C GLU A 259 5.49 -18.02 -8.04
N PHE A 260 5.95 -18.17 -6.79
CA PHE A 260 5.91 -17.10 -5.81
C PHE A 260 7.24 -16.97 -5.09
N TYR A 261 7.53 -15.75 -4.65
CA TYR A 261 8.68 -15.41 -3.81
C TYR A 261 8.17 -14.56 -2.65
N SER A 262 8.54 -14.93 -1.43
CA SER A 262 8.13 -14.24 -0.22
C SER A 262 9.29 -14.15 0.78
N LEU A 263 9.13 -13.36 1.84
CA LEU A 263 10.11 -13.20 2.90
C LEU A 263 9.57 -13.76 4.21
N CYS A 264 10.33 -14.65 4.85
CA CYS A 264 9.96 -15.18 6.16
C CYS A 264 10.03 -14.07 7.21
N GLU A 265 8.93 -13.77 7.89
CA GLU A 265 8.88 -12.67 8.86
C GLU A 265 9.82 -12.83 10.05
N HIS A 266 10.18 -14.06 10.40
CA HIS A 266 11.06 -14.36 11.52
C HIS A 266 12.54 -14.08 11.26
N HIS A 267 12.97 -14.13 10.00
CA HIS A 267 14.40 -14.08 9.64
C HIS A 267 14.71 -13.14 8.48
N MET A 268 13.68 -12.56 7.84
CA MET A 268 13.79 -11.77 6.62
C MET A 268 14.57 -12.48 5.50
N LEU A 269 14.57 -13.82 5.51
CA LEU A 269 15.14 -14.66 4.47
C LEU A 269 14.04 -15.16 3.53
N PRO A 270 14.32 -15.31 2.22
CA PRO A 270 13.28 -15.72 1.30
C PRO A 270 12.77 -17.15 1.55
N PHE A 271 11.50 -17.35 1.27
CA PHE A 271 10.93 -18.65 0.95
C PHE A 271 10.17 -18.53 -0.37
N TYR A 272 10.26 -19.55 -1.20
CA TYR A 272 9.76 -19.51 -2.58
C TYR A 272 9.23 -20.87 -2.97
N GLY A 273 8.43 -20.91 -4.04
CA GLY A 273 7.92 -22.16 -4.56
C GLY A 273 6.77 -21.93 -5.51
N LYS A 274 5.75 -22.79 -5.45
CA LYS A 274 4.60 -22.75 -6.35
C LYS A 274 3.28 -22.73 -5.59
N ALA A 275 2.34 -21.97 -6.13
CA ALA A 275 0.96 -21.95 -5.70
C ALA A 275 0.05 -22.57 -6.78
N ALA A 276 -1.02 -23.21 -6.31
CA ALA A 276 -2.15 -23.63 -7.12
C ALA A 276 -3.43 -23.06 -6.49
N VAL A 277 -4.22 -22.37 -7.31
CA VAL A 277 -5.46 -21.71 -6.90
C VAL A 277 -6.59 -22.22 -7.77
N GLY A 278 -7.54 -22.90 -7.15
CA GLY A 278 -8.77 -23.39 -7.77
C GLY A 278 -10.00 -22.68 -7.20
N TYR A 279 -11.01 -22.46 -8.02
CA TYR A 279 -12.32 -21.99 -7.57
C TYR A 279 -13.46 -22.58 -8.39
N LEU A 280 -14.65 -22.62 -7.81
CA LEU A 280 -15.89 -23.00 -8.49
C LEU A 280 -16.73 -21.74 -8.73
N PRO A 281 -16.87 -21.28 -9.97
CA PRO A 281 -17.58 -20.05 -10.29
C PRO A 281 -19.02 -20.03 -9.76
N LYS A 282 -19.52 -18.83 -9.48
CA LYS A 282 -20.92 -18.55 -9.18
C LYS A 282 -21.39 -17.39 -10.05
N GLY A 283 -21.45 -17.63 -11.36
CA GLY A 283 -21.79 -16.60 -12.36
C GLY A 283 -20.67 -15.59 -12.66
N LYS A 284 -19.52 -15.65 -11.97
CA LYS A 284 -18.37 -14.76 -12.18
C LYS A 284 -17.07 -15.54 -12.35
N ILE A 285 -16.23 -15.09 -13.27
CA ILE A 285 -14.85 -15.54 -13.47
C ILE A 285 -13.87 -14.37 -13.41
N ILE A 286 -12.61 -14.65 -13.11
CA ILE A 286 -11.54 -13.66 -13.10
C ILE A 286 -10.55 -13.91 -14.23
N GLY A 287 -9.97 -12.85 -14.79
CA GLY A 287 -8.87 -12.97 -15.75
C GLY A 287 -7.69 -13.78 -15.18
N LEU A 288 -7.17 -14.74 -15.95
CA LEU A 288 -6.16 -15.70 -15.50
C LEU A 288 -4.94 -15.04 -14.83
N SER A 289 -4.45 -13.94 -15.42
CA SER A 289 -3.29 -13.21 -14.91
C SER A 289 -3.53 -12.54 -13.55
N LYS A 290 -4.80 -12.34 -13.15
CA LYS A 290 -5.14 -11.73 -11.87
C LYS A 290 -4.99 -12.68 -10.70
N VAL A 291 -5.22 -13.98 -10.91
CA VAL A 291 -4.97 -14.99 -9.88
C VAL A 291 -3.50 -14.97 -9.46
N ALA A 292 -2.58 -14.95 -10.44
CA ALA A 292 -1.15 -14.81 -10.16
C ALA A 292 -0.80 -13.49 -9.45
N ARG A 293 -1.43 -12.38 -9.84
CA ARG A 293 -1.21 -11.09 -9.17
C ARG A 293 -1.75 -11.05 -7.74
N ILE A 294 -2.82 -11.78 -7.42
CA ILE A 294 -3.30 -11.95 -6.04
C ILE A 294 -2.28 -12.76 -5.22
N VAL A 295 -1.66 -13.78 -5.81
CA VAL A 295 -0.55 -14.51 -5.15
C VAL A 295 0.60 -13.54 -4.85
N ASP A 296 1.05 -12.76 -5.84
CA ASP A 296 2.11 -11.75 -5.67
C ASP A 296 1.78 -10.70 -4.60
N LEU A 297 0.53 -10.22 -4.57
CA LEU A 297 0.04 -9.23 -3.60
C LEU A 297 0.32 -9.64 -2.14
N PHE A 298 0.09 -10.92 -1.82
CA PHE A 298 0.34 -11.43 -0.47
C PHE A 298 1.75 -11.98 -0.30
N ALA A 299 2.37 -12.51 -1.34
CA ALA A 299 3.72 -13.04 -1.28
C ALA A 299 4.77 -11.94 -1.07
N ARG A 300 4.57 -10.75 -1.65
CA ARG A 300 5.45 -9.58 -1.48
C ARG A 300 5.21 -8.84 -0.17
N ARG A 301 5.27 -9.58 0.93
CA ARG A 301 5.14 -9.14 2.32
C ARG A 301 6.08 -9.96 3.20
N LEU A 302 6.27 -9.54 4.45
CA LEU A 302 6.81 -10.44 5.48
C LEU A 302 5.69 -11.42 5.88
N GLN A 303 5.99 -12.72 5.82
CA GLN A 303 4.98 -13.77 5.89
C GLN A 303 5.40 -15.00 6.69
N VAL A 304 4.36 -15.76 7.05
CA VAL A 304 4.40 -17.21 7.27
C VAL A 304 3.56 -17.91 6.18
N GLN A 305 3.99 -19.09 5.71
CA GLN A 305 3.38 -19.72 4.54
C GLN A 305 1.90 -20.07 4.75
N GLU A 306 1.52 -20.44 5.97
CA GLU A 306 0.13 -20.71 6.35
C GLU A 306 -0.76 -19.48 6.17
N ARG A 307 -0.27 -18.31 6.59
CA ARG A 307 -1.01 -17.05 6.47
C ARG A 307 -1.14 -16.62 5.02
N LEU A 308 -0.04 -16.68 4.27
CA LEU A 308 -0.03 -16.44 2.82
C LEU A 308 -1.10 -17.28 2.11
N THR A 309 -1.15 -18.59 2.41
CA THR A 309 -2.12 -19.52 1.82
C THR A 309 -3.56 -19.13 2.11
N ASN A 310 -3.86 -18.76 3.36
CA ASN A 310 -5.22 -18.35 3.74
C ASN A 310 -5.61 -17.02 3.12
N GLN A 311 -4.72 -16.02 3.14
CA GLN A 311 -4.99 -14.69 2.57
C GLN A 311 -5.33 -14.76 1.08
N ILE A 312 -4.62 -15.60 0.31
CA ILE A 312 -4.93 -15.81 -1.11
C ILE A 312 -6.33 -16.42 -1.27
N ALA A 313 -6.66 -17.44 -0.48
CA ALA A 313 -7.98 -18.07 -0.56
C ALA A 313 -9.12 -17.12 -0.19
N ASP A 314 -8.91 -16.32 0.85
CA ASP A 314 -9.90 -15.36 1.35
C ASP A 314 -10.09 -14.21 0.36
N ALA A 315 -9.01 -13.68 -0.24
CA ALA A 315 -9.08 -12.63 -1.25
C ALA A 315 -9.78 -13.08 -2.53
N VAL A 316 -9.51 -14.30 -3.01
CA VAL A 316 -10.25 -14.86 -4.16
C VAL A 316 -11.74 -15.02 -3.83
N GLY A 317 -12.04 -15.44 -2.58
CA GLY A 317 -13.40 -15.52 -2.08
C GLY A 317 -14.12 -14.18 -2.06
N GLU A 318 -13.45 -13.14 -1.57
CA GLU A 318 -13.96 -11.77 -1.50
C GLU A 318 -14.25 -11.18 -2.89
N VAL A 319 -13.34 -11.38 -3.84
CA VAL A 319 -13.46 -10.81 -5.18
C VAL A 319 -14.57 -11.48 -6.00
N LEU A 320 -14.74 -12.79 -5.88
CA LEU A 320 -15.60 -13.56 -6.78
C LEU A 320 -16.91 -14.03 -6.18
N ASP A 321 -17.05 -14.10 -4.84
CA ASP A 321 -18.14 -14.83 -4.16
C ASP A 321 -18.39 -16.23 -4.79
N PRO A 322 -17.35 -17.07 -4.98
CA PRO A 322 -17.50 -18.35 -5.68
C PRO A 322 -18.19 -19.38 -4.78
N LEU A 323 -18.66 -20.50 -5.37
CA LEU A 323 -19.19 -21.62 -4.59
C LEU A 323 -18.13 -22.23 -3.67
N GLY A 324 -16.86 -22.11 -4.04
CA GLY A 324 -15.74 -22.46 -3.17
C GLY A 324 -14.39 -22.05 -3.77
N VAL A 325 -13.37 -22.03 -2.91
CA VAL A 325 -11.98 -21.74 -3.27
C VAL A 325 -11.06 -22.80 -2.64
N ALA A 326 -10.03 -23.20 -3.37
CA ALA A 326 -8.95 -24.03 -2.88
C ALA A 326 -7.60 -23.41 -3.24
N VAL A 327 -6.71 -23.32 -2.26
CA VAL A 327 -5.32 -22.90 -2.47
C VAL A 327 -4.40 -23.96 -1.90
N VAL A 328 -3.39 -24.36 -2.65
CA VAL A 328 -2.26 -25.18 -2.18
C VAL A 328 -0.98 -24.45 -2.51
N ILE A 329 -0.08 -24.36 -1.53
CA ILE A 329 1.25 -23.77 -1.71
C ILE A 329 2.28 -24.80 -1.29
N GLU A 330 3.25 -25.06 -2.16
CA GLU A 330 4.47 -25.79 -1.83
C GLU A 330 5.65 -24.81 -1.86
N GLY A 331 6.41 -24.75 -0.77
CA GLY A 331 7.52 -23.80 -0.62
C GLY A 331 8.78 -24.42 -0.01
N GLN A 332 9.92 -23.88 -0.42
CA GLN A 332 11.24 -24.11 0.17
C GLN A 332 11.68 -22.85 0.94
N HIS A 333 12.32 -23.04 2.09
CA HIS A 333 12.58 -21.97 3.06
C HIS A 333 14.08 -21.81 3.29
N PHE A 334 14.67 -20.68 2.88
CA PHE A 334 16.11 -20.48 3.09
C PHE A 334 16.50 -20.46 4.57
N CYS A 335 15.60 -20.07 5.46
CA CYS A 335 15.84 -20.15 6.91
C CYS A 335 16.08 -21.57 7.43
N MET A 336 15.66 -22.62 6.68
CA MET A 336 15.93 -24.03 6.96
C MET A 336 17.07 -24.60 6.10
N MET A 337 17.39 -23.99 4.96
CA MET A 337 18.35 -24.52 3.98
C MET A 337 19.76 -23.96 4.17
N MET A 338 19.91 -22.63 4.20
CA MET A 338 21.22 -21.97 4.23
C MET A 338 21.76 -21.74 5.64
N ARG A 339 20.91 -21.94 6.66
CA ARG A 339 21.26 -21.82 8.07
C ARG A 339 20.43 -22.79 8.93
N GLY A 340 20.67 -22.79 10.23
CA GLY A 340 19.90 -23.59 11.18
C GLY A 340 20.08 -25.08 10.92
N VAL A 341 18.98 -25.78 10.60
CA VAL A 341 18.95 -27.24 10.40
C VAL A 341 19.53 -27.72 9.07
N GLN A 342 19.74 -26.81 8.11
CA GLN A 342 20.41 -27.03 6.82
C GLN A 342 19.87 -28.20 5.99
N LYS A 343 18.54 -28.36 5.91
CA LYS A 343 17.89 -29.41 5.09
C LYS A 343 17.62 -28.89 3.68
N GLN A 344 18.32 -29.45 2.70
CA GLN A 344 18.31 -28.96 1.32
C GLN A 344 17.06 -29.37 0.54
N ASP A 345 16.51 -30.56 0.84
CA ASP A 345 15.39 -31.13 0.08
C ASP A 345 14.03 -30.95 0.76
N SER A 346 13.99 -30.31 1.93
CA SER A 346 12.75 -30.14 2.68
C SER A 346 11.85 -29.12 1.99
N SER A 347 10.63 -29.53 1.64
CA SER A 347 9.55 -28.62 1.24
C SER A 347 8.43 -28.63 2.28
N MET A 348 7.68 -27.53 2.32
CA MET A 348 6.50 -27.36 3.16
C MET A 348 5.29 -27.18 2.26
N ILE A 349 4.24 -27.96 2.51
CA ILE A 349 2.96 -27.84 1.82
C ILE A 349 1.90 -27.30 2.79
N THR A 350 1.22 -26.24 2.38
CA THR A 350 0.09 -25.63 3.09
C THR A 350 -1.12 -25.61 2.18
N SER A 351 -2.33 -25.68 2.76
CA SER A 351 -3.56 -25.58 1.97
C SER A 351 -4.67 -24.82 2.70
N ALA A 352 -5.53 -24.16 1.93
CA ALA A 352 -6.71 -23.47 2.42
C ALA A 352 -7.91 -23.82 1.54
N MET A 353 -8.96 -24.37 2.15
CA MET A 353 -10.19 -24.81 1.48
C MET A 353 -11.37 -23.98 2.01
N ARG A 354 -12.20 -23.46 1.12
CA ARG A 354 -13.40 -22.65 1.41
C ARG A 354 -14.60 -23.17 0.60
N GLY A 355 -15.81 -22.92 1.09
CA GLY A 355 -17.05 -23.33 0.42
C GLY A 355 -17.06 -24.82 0.07
N THR A 356 -17.47 -25.14 -1.17
CA THR A 356 -17.60 -26.52 -1.66
C THR A 356 -16.32 -27.34 -1.52
N PHE A 357 -15.12 -26.76 -1.70
CA PHE A 357 -13.86 -27.50 -1.50
C PHE A 357 -13.64 -27.94 -0.05
N ARG A 358 -14.26 -27.26 0.93
CA ARG A 358 -14.22 -27.66 2.33
C ARG A 358 -15.29 -28.71 2.63
N SER A 359 -16.52 -28.48 2.18
CA SER A 359 -17.68 -29.31 2.52
C SER A 359 -17.82 -30.59 1.70
N ASP A 360 -17.42 -30.60 0.42
CA ASP A 360 -17.49 -31.78 -0.45
C ASP A 360 -16.09 -32.40 -0.65
N PRO A 361 -15.83 -33.60 -0.10
CA PRO A 361 -14.55 -34.28 -0.30
C PRO A 361 -14.28 -34.65 -1.76
N ARG A 362 -15.31 -34.85 -2.60
CA ARG A 362 -15.14 -35.25 -4.01
C ARG A 362 -14.50 -34.13 -4.82
N THR A 363 -15.04 -32.92 -4.72
CA THR A 363 -14.47 -31.71 -5.33
C THR A 363 -13.04 -31.45 -4.85
N ARG A 364 -12.79 -31.62 -3.54
CA ARG A 364 -11.43 -31.47 -2.99
C ARG A 364 -10.47 -32.50 -3.57
N SER A 365 -10.88 -33.76 -3.67
CA SER A 365 -10.07 -34.83 -4.25
C SER A 365 -9.78 -34.59 -5.73
N GLU A 366 -10.75 -34.11 -6.51
CA GLU A 366 -10.55 -33.74 -7.91
C GLU A 366 -9.48 -32.66 -8.06
N PHE A 367 -9.58 -31.57 -7.30
CA PHE A 367 -8.57 -30.51 -7.30
C PHE A 367 -7.18 -30.99 -6.93
N LEU A 368 -7.05 -31.75 -5.83
CA LEU A 368 -5.75 -32.28 -5.42
C LEU A 368 -5.15 -33.19 -6.50
N SER A 369 -5.99 -33.95 -7.22
CA SER A 369 -5.54 -34.79 -8.34
C SER A 369 -4.98 -34.00 -9.53
N PHE A 370 -5.45 -32.77 -9.76
CA PHE A 370 -4.92 -31.88 -10.79
C PHE A 370 -3.64 -31.16 -10.33
N VAL A 371 -3.54 -30.85 -9.04
CA VAL A 371 -2.33 -30.22 -8.46
C VAL A 371 -1.15 -31.19 -8.43
N SER A 372 -1.39 -32.49 -8.18
CA SER A 372 -0.34 -33.51 -8.12
C SER A 372 0.13 -34.02 -9.49
N LYS A 373 -0.49 -33.58 -10.59
CA LYS A 373 -0.05 -33.85 -11.97
C LYS A 373 0.84 -32.72 -12.46
#